data_AF-A0A1Q7YS64-F1
#
_entry.id   AF-A0A1Q7YS64-F1
#
_cell.length_a   1.000
_cell.length_b   1.000
_cell.length_c   1.000
_cell.angle_alpha   90.00
_cell.angle_beta   90.00
_cell.angle_gamma   90.00
#
_symmetry.space_group_name_H-M   'P 1'
#
loop_
_entity.id
_entity.type
_entity.pdbx_description
1 polymer ?
#
loop_
_entity_poly.entity_id
_entity_poly.type
_entity_poly.pdbx_seq_one_letter_code
_entity_poly.pdbx_strand_id
1 'polypeptide(L)'
;MKFQFDDKHKVERRFDKTPYVSEKTVHVFPGEEFGINVRREGEEIIEISYQPDLKKADLEFKFEVRKLGKQSIMMLTIQSHLDKMLIMEAAMLLPEYKEPVKTSLAPVLPRLMGMETWPQPIVKLELRIQRLAAAPKGLAGTPQ
;
A
#
# COMPACT_ATOMS: atom_id res chain seq x y z
N MET A 1 -9.88 -7.22 13.11
CA MET A 1 -10.44 -6.82 11.81
C MET A 1 -11.49 -7.81 11.33
N LYS A 2 -12.50 -7.28 10.62
CA LYS A 2 -13.58 -8.05 10.02
C LYS A 2 -14.03 -7.36 8.73
N PHE A 3 -14.19 -8.09 7.64
CA PHE A 3 -14.75 -7.55 6.38
C PHE A 3 -15.50 -8.64 5.60
N GLN A 4 -16.43 -8.21 4.75
CA GLN A 4 -17.11 -9.09 3.80
C GLN A 4 -16.36 -9.03 2.47
N PHE A 5 -15.92 -10.17 1.95
CA PHE A 5 -15.25 -10.23 0.66
C PHE A 5 -16.27 -10.37 -0.48
N ASP A 6 -17.12 -11.38 -0.42
CA ASP A 6 -18.25 -11.57 -1.34
C ASP A 6 -19.47 -12.11 -0.58
N ASP A 7 -20.58 -12.46 -1.24
CA ASP A 7 -21.80 -12.87 -0.55
C ASP A 7 -21.65 -14.17 0.28
N LYS A 8 -20.60 -14.98 0.03
CA LYS A 8 -20.34 -16.26 0.70
C LYS A 8 -19.16 -16.20 1.67
N HIS A 9 -18.19 -15.32 1.43
CA HIS A 9 -16.94 -15.25 2.17
C HIS A 9 -16.88 -14.02 3.07
N LYS A 10 -16.98 -14.29 4.37
CA LYS A 10 -16.78 -13.32 5.45
C LYS A 10 -15.45 -13.61 6.13
N VAL A 11 -14.61 -12.58 6.26
CA VAL A 11 -13.28 -12.70 6.83
C VAL A 11 -13.26 -12.02 8.19
N GLU A 12 -12.79 -12.74 9.22
CA GLU A 12 -12.64 -12.21 10.57
C GLU A 12 -11.33 -12.70 11.17
N ARG A 13 -10.48 -11.76 11.59
CA ARG A 13 -9.21 -12.05 12.25
C ARG A 13 -8.89 -11.00 13.29
N ARG A 14 -8.51 -11.43 14.49
CA ARG A 14 -8.02 -10.54 15.53
C ARG A 14 -6.54 -10.29 15.33
N PHE A 15 -6.15 -9.04 15.46
CA PHE A 15 -4.76 -8.62 15.51
C PHE A 15 -4.58 -7.90 16.85
N ASP A 16 -3.42 -8.11 17.47
CA ASP A 16 -2.98 -7.21 18.53
C ASP A 16 -2.76 -5.81 17.94
N LYS A 17 -2.64 -4.79 18.80
CA LYS A 17 -2.39 -3.40 18.37
C LYS A 17 -1.15 -3.36 17.48
N THR A 18 -1.39 -3.33 16.17
CA THR A 18 -0.36 -3.27 15.14
C THR A 18 -0.27 -1.82 14.68
N PRO A 19 0.88 -1.15 14.80
CA PRO A 19 1.00 0.22 14.33
C PRO A 19 0.93 0.25 12.80
N TYR A 20 0.31 1.29 12.25
CA TYR A 20 0.28 1.51 10.79
C TYR A 20 1.68 1.59 10.17
N VAL A 21 2.64 2.03 10.96
CA VAL A 21 4.04 2.16 10.55
C VAL A 21 4.93 1.55 11.62
N SER A 22 5.83 0.66 11.22
CA SER A 22 6.90 0.11 12.06
C SER A 22 8.18 0.05 11.23
N GLU A 23 9.24 0.71 11.70
CA GLU A 23 10.50 0.87 10.94
C GLU A 23 10.25 1.48 9.55
N LYS A 24 10.42 0.69 8.48
CA LYS A 24 10.17 1.07 7.07
C LYS A 24 9.01 0.28 6.46
N THR A 25 8.21 -0.38 7.30
CA THR A 25 7.06 -1.20 6.89
C THR A 25 5.75 -0.49 7.23
N VAL A 26 4.88 -0.40 6.23
CA VAL A 26 3.51 0.08 6.35
C VAL A 26 2.57 -1.12 6.44
N HIS A 27 1.74 -1.17 7.46
CA HIS A 27 0.71 -2.18 7.64
C HIS A 27 -0.61 -1.63 7.15
N VAL A 28 -1.16 -2.21 6.09
CA VAL A 28 -2.43 -1.75 5.47
C VAL A 28 -3.47 -2.85 5.62
N PHE A 29 -4.64 -2.50 6.16
CA PHE A 29 -5.73 -3.43 6.37
C PHE A 29 -6.94 -3.10 5.46
N PRO A 30 -7.73 -4.11 5.03
CA PRO A 30 -8.93 -3.87 4.23
C PRO A 30 -9.92 -2.90 4.88
N GLY A 31 -10.42 -1.96 4.08
CA GLY A 31 -11.35 -0.91 4.47
C GLY A 31 -10.66 0.36 4.99
N GLU A 32 -9.33 0.40 5.03
CA GLU A 32 -8.58 1.56 5.52
C GLU A 32 -8.10 2.47 4.39
N GLU A 33 -8.00 3.75 4.74
CA GLU A 33 -7.42 4.81 3.94
C GLU A 33 -6.63 5.74 4.87
N PHE A 34 -5.34 5.93 4.59
CA PHE A 34 -4.46 6.78 5.39
C PHE A 34 -3.20 7.18 4.64
N GLY A 35 -2.50 8.19 5.16
CA GLY A 35 -1.23 8.65 4.61
C GLY A 35 -0.03 8.31 5.48
N ILE A 36 1.16 8.46 4.90
CA ILE A 36 2.42 8.52 5.65
C ILE A 36 3.29 9.67 5.12
N ASN A 37 4.19 10.14 5.98
CA ASN A 37 5.28 11.03 5.58
C ASN A 37 6.60 10.28 5.58
N VAL A 38 7.48 10.62 4.63
CA VAL A 38 8.78 10.00 4.40
C VAL A 38 9.87 11.06 4.60
N ARG A 39 10.61 10.96 5.70
CA ARG A 39 11.76 11.84 5.94
C ARG A 39 13.02 11.26 5.29
N ARG A 40 13.79 12.15 4.67
CA ARG A 40 15.01 11.79 3.94
C ARG A 40 16.20 12.61 4.42
N GLU A 41 17.38 12.03 4.34
CA GLU A 41 18.67 12.72 4.38
C GLU A 41 19.43 12.36 3.11
N GLY A 42 19.58 13.33 2.20
CA GLY A 42 20.06 13.07 0.85
C GLY A 42 19.16 12.09 0.10
N GLU A 43 19.71 10.95 -0.31
CA GLU A 43 18.98 9.88 -1.01
C GLU A 43 18.45 8.79 -0.08
N GLU A 44 18.78 8.83 1.21
CA GLU A 44 18.39 7.80 2.18
C GLU A 44 17.06 8.16 2.86
N ILE A 45 16.17 7.16 2.99
CA ILE A 45 14.99 7.25 3.84
C ILE A 45 15.41 6.94 5.27
N ILE A 46 15.33 7.94 6.15
CA ILE A 46 15.70 7.80 7.55
C ILE A 46 14.50 7.47 8.45
N GLU A 47 13.29 7.90 8.05
CA GLU A 47 12.10 7.73 8.87
C GLU A 47 10.84 7.71 7.99
N ILE A 48 9.85 6.91 8.42
CA ILE A 48 8.47 7.02 7.96
C ILE A 48 7.55 7.18 9.15
N SER A 49 6.49 7.97 8.99
CA SER A 49 5.55 8.27 10.07
C SER A 49 4.12 8.29 9.56
N TYR A 50 3.18 7.86 10.39
CA TYR A 50 1.75 7.90 10.07
C TYR A 50 1.25 9.35 9.92
N GLN A 51 0.47 9.61 8.87
CA GLN A 51 -0.13 10.90 8.58
C GLN A 51 -1.64 10.74 8.29
N PRO A 52 -2.52 11.08 9.23
CA PRO A 52 -3.97 10.95 9.01
C PRO A 52 -4.55 12.01 8.06
N ASP A 53 -3.88 13.16 7.88
CA ASP A 53 -4.32 14.20 6.93
C ASP A 53 -3.73 13.92 5.54
N LEU A 54 -4.54 13.31 4.66
CA LEU A 54 -4.13 12.91 3.32
C LEU A 54 -3.52 14.07 2.51
N LYS A 55 -4.02 15.30 2.70
CA LYS A 55 -3.52 16.48 1.99
C LYS A 55 -2.08 16.86 2.39
N LYS A 56 -1.60 16.36 3.52
CA LYS A 56 -0.23 16.55 4.03
C LYS A 56 0.64 15.31 3.89
N ALA A 57 0.09 14.23 3.34
CA ALA A 57 0.78 12.97 3.19
C ALA A 57 1.73 13.00 1.98
N ASP A 58 2.89 12.39 2.13
CA ASP A 58 3.79 12.12 1.01
C ASP A 58 3.30 10.95 0.16
N LEU A 59 2.70 9.96 0.82
CA LEU A 59 2.09 8.78 0.21
C LEU A 59 0.75 8.51 0.86
N GLU A 60 -0.27 8.20 0.07
CA GLU A 60 -1.58 7.76 0.55
C GLU A 60 -1.81 6.31 0.16
N PHE A 61 -2.37 5.53 1.08
CA PHE A 61 -2.72 4.13 0.88
C PHE A 61 -4.21 3.96 1.08
N LYS A 62 -4.83 3.25 0.14
CA LYS A 62 -6.21 2.79 0.28
C LYS A 62 -6.28 1.32 -0.09
N PHE A 63 -6.83 0.50 0.79
CA PHE A 63 -6.99 -0.92 0.53
C PHE A 63 -8.43 -1.36 0.73
N GLU A 64 -9.10 -1.76 -0.35
CA GLU A 64 -10.54 -2.02 -0.32
C GLU A 64 -10.93 -3.26 -1.11
N VAL A 65 -12.11 -3.80 -0.79
CA VAL A 65 -12.78 -4.81 -1.62
C VAL A 65 -13.58 -4.07 -2.69
N ARG A 66 -13.33 -4.36 -3.96
CA ARG A 66 -14.11 -3.86 -5.10
C ARG A 66 -14.92 -4.98 -5.72
N LYS A 67 -16.13 -4.68 -6.19
CA LYS A 67 -16.90 -5.58 -7.06
C LYS A 67 -16.51 -5.34 -8.52
N LEU A 68 -16.08 -6.39 -9.20
CA LEU A 68 -15.84 -6.42 -10.65
C LEU A 68 -16.85 -7.40 -11.28
N GLY A 69 -17.99 -6.86 -11.71
CA GLY A 69 -19.12 -7.67 -12.15
C GLY A 69 -19.67 -8.52 -11.01
N LYS A 70 -19.62 -9.85 -11.16
CA LYS A 70 -20.07 -10.82 -10.15
C LYS A 70 -18.97 -11.25 -9.17
N GLN A 71 -17.73 -10.83 -9.40
CA GLN A 71 -16.58 -11.21 -8.58
C GLN A 71 -16.18 -10.05 -7.65
N SER A 72 -15.59 -10.40 -6.52
CA SER A 72 -14.93 -9.44 -5.64
C SER A 72 -13.42 -9.55 -5.82
N ILE A 73 -12.74 -8.41 -5.74
CA ILE A 73 -11.28 -8.32 -5.77
C ILE A 73 -10.80 -7.44 -4.63
N MET A 74 -9.59 -7.72 -4.12
CA MET A 74 -8.85 -6.78 -3.29
C MET A 74 -8.17 -5.77 -4.19
N MET A 75 -8.21 -4.49 -3.84
CA MET A 75 -7.56 -3.41 -4.59
C MET A 75 -6.77 -2.52 -3.64
N LEU A 76 -5.47 -2.43 -3.88
CA LEU A 76 -4.58 -1.45 -3.25
C LEU A 76 -4.40 -0.28 -4.21
N THR A 77 -4.61 0.93 -3.71
CA THR A 77 -4.26 2.18 -4.37
C THR A 77 -3.17 2.87 -3.56
N ILE A 78 -2.13 3.33 -4.24
CA ILE A 78 -1.04 4.10 -3.65
C ILE A 78 -0.92 5.40 -4.42
N GLN A 79 -1.30 6.52 -3.81
CA GLN A 79 -1.08 7.85 -4.39
C GLN A 79 0.27 8.36 -3.91
N SER A 80 1.15 8.72 -4.84
CA SER A 80 2.43 9.35 -4.51
C SER A 80 2.37 10.86 -4.73
N HIS A 81 2.84 11.64 -3.76
CA HIS A 81 3.12 13.06 -3.90
C HIS A 81 4.62 13.36 -4.00
N LEU A 82 5.43 12.31 -3.94
CA LEU A 82 6.88 12.38 -4.03
C LEU A 82 7.34 12.73 -5.45
N ASP A 83 8.50 13.37 -5.52
CA ASP A 83 9.26 13.68 -6.74
C ASP A 83 10.12 12.52 -7.26
N LYS A 84 10.15 11.41 -6.52
CA LYS A 84 10.90 10.20 -6.81
C LYS A 84 9.96 9.01 -6.97
N MET A 85 10.41 8.03 -7.75
CA MET A 85 9.73 6.76 -7.90
C MET A 85 9.88 5.95 -6.61
N LEU A 86 8.77 5.40 -6.13
CA LEU A 86 8.71 4.57 -4.94
C LEU A 86 8.90 3.10 -5.31
N ILE A 87 9.89 2.44 -4.70
CA ILE A 87 10.13 1.01 -4.84
C ILE A 87 9.87 0.35 -3.48
N MET A 88 9.01 -0.67 -3.48
CA MET A 88 8.58 -1.39 -2.29
C MET A 88 8.67 -2.90 -2.48
N GLU A 89 8.87 -3.61 -1.37
CA GLU A 89 8.51 -5.01 -1.24
C GLU A 89 7.11 -5.12 -0.63
N ALA A 90 6.41 -6.20 -0.97
CA ALA A 90 5.13 -6.50 -0.38
C ALA A 90 5.06 -7.94 0.14
N ALA A 91 4.41 -8.11 1.27
CA ALA A 91 3.90 -9.38 1.73
C ALA A 91 2.41 -9.26 2.03
N MET A 92 1.67 -10.34 1.81
CA MET A 92 0.25 -10.45 2.10
C MET A 92 0.02 -11.54 3.12
N LEU A 93 -0.74 -11.24 4.16
CA LEU A 93 -1.28 -12.24 5.05
C LEU A 93 -2.64 -12.68 4.51
N LEU A 94 -2.80 -13.97 4.24
CA LEU A 94 -4.04 -14.58 3.78
C LEU A 94 -4.84 -15.15 4.97
N PRO A 95 -6.17 -15.32 4.85
CA PRO A 95 -7.00 -15.83 5.95
C PRO A 95 -6.50 -17.14 6.57
N GLU A 96 -6.08 -18.08 5.73
CA GLU A 96 -5.65 -19.43 6.09
C GLU A 96 -4.16 -19.53 6.50
N TYR A 97 -3.40 -18.45 6.32
CA TYR A 97 -1.97 -18.42 6.61
C TYR A 97 -1.70 -17.85 8.00
N LYS A 98 -0.72 -18.43 8.71
CA LYS A 98 -0.25 -17.87 9.98
C LYS A 98 0.69 -16.67 9.77
N GLU A 99 1.57 -16.79 8.77
CA GLU A 99 2.59 -15.80 8.44
C GLU A 99 2.34 -15.13 7.07
N PRO A 100 2.79 -13.89 6.86
CA PRO A 100 2.73 -13.23 5.56
C PRO A 100 3.53 -13.98 4.49
N VAL A 101 3.00 -14.02 3.26
CA VAL A 101 3.69 -14.56 2.08
C VAL A 101 4.08 -13.43 1.13
N LYS A 102 5.25 -13.55 0.50
CA LYS A 102 5.74 -12.52 -0.43
C LYS A 102 4.83 -12.36 -1.64
N THR A 103 4.69 -11.13 -2.10
CA THR A 103 4.07 -10.75 -3.37
C THR A 103 4.88 -9.63 -4.02
N SER A 104 4.52 -9.24 -5.23
CA SER A 104 5.20 -8.17 -5.98
C SER A 104 4.28 -6.97 -6.15
N LEU A 105 4.85 -5.77 -6.15
CA LEU A 105 4.17 -4.55 -6.58
C LEU A 105 5.00 -3.89 -7.68
N ALA A 106 4.32 -3.27 -8.64
CA ALA A 106 4.98 -2.35 -9.55
C ALA A 106 5.50 -1.11 -8.79
N PRO A 107 6.62 -0.51 -9.24
CA PRO A 107 7.04 0.79 -8.73
C PRO A 107 5.96 1.86 -8.94
N VAL A 108 5.78 2.73 -7.95
CA VAL A 108 4.85 3.87 -8.08
C VAL A 108 5.63 5.07 -8.59
N LEU A 109 5.24 5.59 -9.75
CA LEU A 109 5.91 6.73 -10.38
C LEU A 109 5.71 8.02 -9.57
N PRO A 110 6.62 9.01 -9.71
CA PRO A 110 6.49 10.30 -9.03
C PRO A 110 5.17 10.99 -9.35
N ARG A 111 4.53 11.58 -8.34
CA ARG A 111 3.27 12.34 -8.46
C ARG A 111 2.11 11.56 -9.10
N LEU A 112 2.21 10.24 -9.18
CA LEU A 112 1.23 9.38 -9.84
C LEU A 112 0.66 8.35 -8.86
N MET A 113 -0.43 7.74 -9.31
CA MET A 113 -1.14 6.68 -8.60
C MET A 113 -0.69 5.32 -9.12
N GLY A 114 -0.36 4.41 -8.22
CA GLY A 114 -0.21 2.98 -8.49
C GLY A 114 -1.45 2.20 -8.06
N MET A 115 -1.77 1.13 -8.79
CA MET A 115 -2.90 0.25 -8.49
C MET A 115 -2.49 -1.21 -8.62
N GLU A 116 -2.87 -2.01 -7.63
CA GLU A 116 -2.61 -3.45 -7.61
C GLU A 116 -3.88 -4.19 -7.17
N THR A 117 -4.12 -5.36 -7.75
CA THR A 117 -5.35 -6.13 -7.51
C THR A 117 -5.08 -7.60 -7.29
N TRP A 118 -5.84 -8.22 -6.38
CA TRP A 118 -5.78 -9.65 -6.12
C TRP A 118 -7.18 -10.27 -6.11
N PRO A 119 -7.38 -11.47 -6.70
CA PRO A 119 -8.67 -12.15 -6.71
C PRO A 119 -9.03 -12.84 -5.39
N GLN A 120 -8.05 -13.05 -4.49
CA GLN A 120 -8.25 -13.67 -3.18
C GLN A 120 -8.39 -12.63 -2.06
N PRO A 121 -9.12 -12.93 -0.98
CA PRO A 121 -9.16 -12.09 0.21
C PRO A 121 -7.78 -12.00 0.87
N ILE A 122 -7.41 -10.80 1.32
CA ILE A 122 -6.16 -10.53 2.03
C ILE A 122 -6.52 -9.87 3.36
N VAL A 123 -5.95 -10.36 4.46
CA VAL A 123 -6.21 -9.81 5.81
C VAL A 123 -5.22 -8.74 6.21
N LYS A 124 -4.07 -8.59 5.57
CA LYS A 124 -3.11 -7.53 5.86
C LYS A 124 -2.10 -7.46 4.72
N LEU A 125 -1.73 -6.26 4.30
CA LEU A 125 -0.55 -6.03 3.49
C LEU A 125 0.56 -5.45 4.37
N GLU A 126 1.78 -5.95 4.17
CA GLU A 126 3.01 -5.40 4.73
C GLU A 126 3.83 -4.83 3.57
N LEU A 127 3.93 -3.51 3.53
CA LEU A 127 4.60 -2.79 2.45
C LEU A 127 5.89 -2.19 2.98
N ARG A 128 7.03 -2.78 2.60
CA ARG A 128 8.35 -2.28 3.03
C ARG A 128 8.90 -1.33 1.98
N ILE A 129 9.09 -0.07 2.35
CA ILE A 129 9.74 0.90 1.46
C ILE A 129 11.22 0.55 1.38
N GLN A 130 11.65 0.07 0.20
CA GLN A 130 13.05 -0.28 -0.03
C GLN A 130 13.88 0.97 -0.31
N ARG A 131 13.46 1.75 -1.31
CA ARG A 131 14.19 2.94 -1.76
C ARG A 131 13.33 3.85 -2.60
N LEU A 132 13.85 5.06 -2.80
CA LEU A 132 13.36 6.01 -3.78
C LEU A 132 14.36 6.09 -4.92
N ALA A 133 13.86 6.11 -6.14
CA ALA A 133 14.68 6.12 -7.34
C ALA A 133 14.33 7.31 -8.24
N ALA A 134 15.28 7.70 -9.10
CA ALA A 134 14.96 8.57 -10.21
C ALA A 134 13.90 7.89 -11.11
N ALA A 135 12.99 8.69 -11.66
CA ALA A 135 12.05 8.18 -12.66
C ALA A 135 12.81 7.70 -13.91
N PRO A 136 12.29 6.69 -14.62
CA PRO A 136 12.83 6.31 -15.93
C PRO A 136 12.84 7.52 -16.88
N LYS A 137 13.96 7.73 -17.57
CA LYS A 137 14.06 8.76 -18.62
C LYS A 137 13.05 8.42 -19.73
N GLY A 138 12.11 9.33 -20.02
CA GLY A 138 11.07 9.15 -21.04
C GLY A 138 9.62 9.16 -20.53
N LEU A 139 9.40 9.10 -19.21
CA LEU A 139 8.07 9.21 -18.59
C LEU A 139 7.86 10.52 -17.81
N ALA A 140 8.92 11.31 -17.61
CA ALA A 140 8.81 12.68 -17.14
C ALA A 140 8.26 13.52 -18.30
N GLY A 141 6.93 13.67 -18.33
CA GLY A 141 6.24 14.48 -19.32
C GLY A 141 6.89 15.86 -19.44
N THR A 142 7.26 16.22 -20.65
CA THR A 142 7.46 17.60 -21.05
C THR A 142 6.17 18.36 -20.70
N PRO A 143 6.22 19.51 -20.01
CA PRO A 143 5.04 20.36 -19.94
C PRO A 143 4.67 20.74 -21.39
N GLN A 144 3.42 20.48 -21.78
CA GLN A 144 2.80 21.14 -22.93
C GLN A 144 2.50 22.60 -22.56
#